data_AF-A0A829HE53-F1
#
_entry.id   AF-A0A829HE53-F1
#
_cell.length_a   1.000
_cell.length_b   1.000
_cell.length_c   1.000
_cell.angle_alpha   90.00
_cell.angle_beta   90.00
_cell.angle_gamma   90.00
#
_symmetry.space_group_name_H-M   'P 1'
#
loop_
_entity.id
_entity.type
_entity.pdbx_description
1 polymer ?
#
loop_
_entity_poly.entity_id
_entity_poly.type
_entity_poly.pdbx_seq_one_letter_code
_entity_poly.pdbx_strand_id
1 'polypeptide(L)'
;MSENVNEGLRSVAKKVVAYQFFSIIILILFTVVGSEFDLNILVFLGFFIVAICGIYILKILIFDENICPNCNKSFFKKEGGLSNLGFSIYTKNCTNCGYKLQK
;
A
#
# COMPACT_ATOMS: atom_id res chain seq x y z
N MET A 1 -13.88 -20.11 7.68
CA MET A 1 -14.39 -18.80 7.20
C MET A 1 -13.45 -17.64 7.54
N SER A 2 -12.84 -17.60 8.74
CA SER A 2 -11.84 -16.58 9.12
C SER A 2 -10.49 -16.71 8.40
N GLU A 3 -10.04 -17.92 8.03
CA GLU A 3 -8.78 -18.14 7.30
C GLU A 3 -8.75 -17.48 5.92
N ASN A 4 -9.79 -17.67 5.09
CA ASN A 4 -9.87 -17.06 3.76
C ASN A 4 -9.84 -15.52 3.83
N VAL A 5 -10.46 -14.92 4.85
CA VAL A 5 -10.44 -13.46 5.07
C VAL A 5 -9.04 -12.99 5.48
N ASN A 6 -8.37 -13.75 6.36
CA ASN A 6 -7.00 -13.45 6.79
C ASN A 6 -5.99 -13.54 5.62
N GLU A 7 -6.14 -14.54 4.75
CA GLU A 7 -5.33 -14.68 3.53
C GLU A 7 -5.57 -13.53 2.54
N GLY A 8 -6.83 -13.13 2.35
CA GLY A 8 -7.20 -11.99 1.51
C GLY A 8 -6.53 -10.70 1.98
N LEU A 9 -6.67 -10.35 3.27
CA LEU A 9 -6.05 -9.16 3.86
C LEU A 9 -4.52 -9.20 3.76
N ARG A 10 -3.90 -10.37 3.93
CA ARG A 10 -2.45 -10.53 3.72
C ARG A 10 -2.03 -10.33 2.27
N SER A 11 -2.80 -10.85 1.32
CA SER A 11 -2.53 -10.67 -0.10
C SER A 11 -2.58 -9.18 -0.47
N VAL A 12 -3.60 -8.47 0.03
CA VAL A 12 -3.73 -7.02 -0.13
C VAL A 12 -2.53 -6.28 0.46
N ALA A 13 -2.14 -6.59 1.69
CA ALA A 13 -0.99 -5.96 2.33
C ALA A 13 0.31 -6.20 1.55
N LYS A 14 0.54 -7.44 1.08
CA LYS A 14 1.71 -7.77 0.24
C LYS A 14 1.70 -7.00 -1.08
N LYS A 15 0.56 -6.86 -1.73
CA LYS A 15 0.43 -6.10 -2.99
C LYS A 15 0.79 -4.63 -2.79
N VAL A 16 0.31 -3.99 -1.73
CA VAL A 16 0.64 -2.58 -1.44
C VAL A 16 2.14 -2.40 -1.20
N VAL A 17 2.75 -3.26 -0.39
CA VAL A 17 4.21 -3.22 -0.17
C VAL A 17 4.97 -3.47 -1.47
N ALA A 18 4.53 -4.41 -2.31
CA ALA A 18 5.14 -4.65 -3.61
C ALA A 18 5.07 -3.42 -4.52
N TYR A 19 3.94 -2.70 -4.57
CA TYR A 19 3.83 -1.45 -5.33
C TYR A 19 4.76 -0.35 -4.81
N GLN A 20 4.94 -0.25 -3.49
CA GLN A 20 5.89 0.71 -2.90
C GLN A 20 7.34 0.37 -3.22
N PHE A 21 7.73 -0.91 -3.15
CA PHE A 21 9.07 -1.32 -3.55
C PHE A 21 9.29 -1.15 -5.05
N PHE A 22 8.29 -1.48 -5.87
CA PHE A 22 8.36 -1.35 -7.31
C PHE A 22 8.57 0.11 -7.74
N SER A 23 7.86 1.06 -7.13
CA SER A 23 8.05 2.49 -7.44
C SER A 23 9.45 2.97 -7.07
N ILE A 24 10.00 2.53 -5.92
CA ILE A 24 11.37 2.86 -5.52
C ILE A 24 12.40 2.26 -6.50
N ILE A 25 12.26 0.98 -6.85
CA ILE A 25 13.18 0.31 -7.79
C ILE A 25 13.18 1.02 -9.14
N ILE A 26 11.99 1.40 -9.64
CA ILE A 26 11.86 2.15 -10.88
C ILE A 26 12.58 3.50 -10.80
N LEU A 27 12.41 4.25 -9.72
CA LEU A 27 13.09 5.54 -9.54
C LEU A 27 14.62 5.39 -9.56
N ILE A 28 15.15 4.33 -8.93
CA ILE A 28 16.59 4.04 -8.94
C ILE A 28 17.05 3.72 -10.37
N LEU A 29 16.32 2.86 -11.08
CA LEU A 29 16.65 2.50 -12.47
C LEU A 29 16.64 3.72 -13.39
N PHE A 30 15.63 4.59 -13.26
CA PHE A 30 15.60 5.85 -14.00
C PHE A 30 16.79 6.73 -13.66
N THR A 31 17.20 6.82 -12.40
CA THR A 31 18.37 7.61 -12.00
C THR A 31 19.67 7.09 -12.62
N VAL A 32 19.84 5.76 -12.71
CA VAL A 32 21.05 5.13 -13.29
C VAL A 32 21.08 5.26 -14.81
N VAL A 33 19.96 5.02 -15.49
CA VAL A 33 19.87 5.07 -16.97
C VAL A 33 19.77 6.51 -17.47
N GLY A 34 19.15 7.39 -16.69
CA GLY A 34 18.84 8.76 -17.03
C GLY A 34 20.02 9.73 -16.97
N SER A 35 21.22 9.29 -16.58
CA SER A 35 22.42 10.14 -16.61
C SER A 35 22.77 10.65 -18.01
N GLU A 36 22.24 10.00 -19.07
CA GLU A 36 22.42 10.41 -20.46
C GLU A 36 21.20 11.13 -21.07
N PHE A 37 20.10 11.26 -20.32
CA PHE A 37 18.84 11.86 -20.78
C PHE A 37 18.56 13.21 -20.12
N ASP A 38 17.63 13.98 -20.69
CA ASP A 38 17.17 15.23 -20.08
C ASP A 38 16.54 14.96 -18.70
N LEU A 39 17.18 15.51 -17.66
CA LEU A 39 16.78 15.37 -16.27
C LEU A 39 15.31 15.73 -16.04
N ASN A 40 14.78 16.73 -16.78
CA ASN A 40 13.39 17.17 -16.62
C ASN A 40 12.39 16.11 -17.08
N ILE A 41 12.69 15.44 -18.20
CA ILE A 41 11.85 14.35 -18.74
C ILE A 41 11.86 13.17 -17.78
N LEU A 42 13.05 12.85 -17.24
CA LEU A 42 13.23 11.76 -16.28
C LEU A 42 12.44 11.98 -14.98
N VAL A 43 12.54 13.18 -14.41
CA VAL A 43 11.81 13.57 -13.21
C VAL A 43 10.30 13.55 -13.45
N PHE A 44 9.84 14.02 -14.62
CA PHE A 44 8.43 13.98 -15.00
C PHE A 44 7.88 12.55 -15.08
N LEU A 45 8.60 11.63 -15.74
CA LEU A 45 8.22 10.22 -15.85
C LEU A 45 8.24 9.53 -14.48
N GLY A 46 9.28 9.78 -13.67
CA GLY A 46 9.38 9.26 -12.31
C GLY A 46 8.22 9.72 -11.43
N PHE A 47 7.87 11.01 -11.47
CA PHE A 47 6.71 11.55 -10.76
C PHE A 47 5.41 10.88 -11.20
N PHE A 48 5.20 10.69 -12.51
CA PHE A 48 4.00 10.05 -13.04
C PHE A 48 3.83 8.62 -12.52
N ILE A 49 4.90 7.83 -12.51
CA ILE A 49 4.86 6.44 -12.04
C ILE A 49 4.55 6.37 -10.55
N VAL A 50 5.21 7.21 -9.74
CA VAL A 50 4.94 7.29 -8.30
C VAL A 50 3.50 7.73 -8.03
N ALA A 51 2.99 8.70 -8.78
CA ALA A 51 1.60 9.17 -8.67
C ALA A 51 0.60 8.06 -8.99
N ILE A 52 0.81 7.31 -10.07
CA ILE A 52 -0.05 6.17 -10.45
C ILE A 52 -0.03 5.11 -9.35
N CYS A 53 1.16 4.68 -8.89
CA CYS A 53 1.28 3.72 -7.80
C CYS A 53 0.59 4.23 -6.52
N GLY A 54 0.74 5.51 -6.19
CA GLY A 54 0.08 6.15 -5.06
C GLY A 54 -1.46 6.08 -5.15
N ILE A 55 -2.03 6.36 -6.32
CA ILE A 55 -3.48 6.26 -6.55
C ILE A 55 -3.98 4.82 -6.35
N TYR A 56 -3.26 3.82 -6.88
CA TYR A 56 -3.61 2.40 -6.69
C TYR A 56 -3.57 2.00 -5.22
N ILE A 57 -2.55 2.43 -4.48
CA ILE A 57 -2.45 2.17 -3.04
C ILE A 57 -3.62 2.84 -2.31
N LEU A 58 -3.94 4.10 -2.65
CA LEU A 58 -5.05 4.83 -2.05
C LEU A 58 -6.39 4.13 -2.29
N LYS A 59 -6.62 3.64 -3.51
CA LYS A 59 -7.80 2.84 -3.87
C LYS A 59 -7.94 1.64 -2.94
N ILE A 60 -6.89 0.84 -2.83
CA ILE A 60 -6.88 -0.37 -2.01
C ILE A 60 -7.14 -0.06 -0.52
N LEU A 61 -6.56 1.01 0.00
CA LEU A 61 -6.64 1.31 1.43
C LEU A 61 -7.91 2.03 1.85
N ILE A 62 -8.49 2.86 0.98
CA ILE A 62 -9.63 3.70 1.30
C ILE A 62 -10.94 3.15 0.73
N PHE A 63 -10.91 2.63 -0.49
CA PHE A 63 -12.11 2.28 -1.24
C PHE A 63 -12.42 0.79 -1.22
N ASP A 64 -11.41 -0.08 -1.15
CA ASP A 64 -11.67 -1.51 -0.97
C ASP A 64 -12.05 -1.79 0.50
N GLU A 65 -13.24 -2.34 0.71
CA GLU A 65 -13.78 -2.71 2.02
C GLU A 65 -13.02 -3.93 2.60
N ASN A 66 -11.84 -3.64 3.16
CA ASN A 66 -11.01 -4.62 3.85
C ASN A 66 -11.50 -4.74 5.31
N ILE A 67 -12.56 -5.50 5.56
CA ILE A 67 -13.18 -5.60 6.88
C ILE A 67 -12.35 -6.49 7.82
N CYS A 68 -12.13 -6.03 9.06
CA CYS A 68 -11.49 -6.80 10.11
C CYS A 68 -12.46 -7.84 10.69
N PRO A 69 -12.08 -9.13 10.80
CA PRO A 69 -12.96 -10.18 11.31
C PRO A 69 -13.28 -10.07 12.80
N ASN A 70 -12.54 -9.23 13.56
CA ASN A 70 -12.73 -9.09 15.01
C ASN A 70 -13.64 -7.94 15.39
N CYS A 71 -13.49 -6.77 14.76
CA CYS A 71 -14.24 -5.56 15.12
C CYS A 71 -15.20 -5.10 14.02
N ASN A 72 -15.26 -5.78 12.87
CA ASN A 72 -16.08 -5.43 11.69
C ASN A 72 -15.84 -4.01 11.14
N LYS A 73 -14.74 -3.35 11.54
CA LYS A 73 -14.30 -2.07 10.99
C LYS A 73 -13.25 -2.31 9.91
N SER A 74 -12.91 -1.28 9.14
CA SER A 74 -11.81 -1.38 8.17
C SER A 74 -10.51 -1.80 8.87
N PHE A 75 -9.80 -2.76 8.27
CA PHE A 75 -8.58 -3.32 8.78
C PHE A 75 -7.42 -2.33 8.64
N PHE A 76 -7.34 -1.65 7.50
CA PHE A 76 -6.23 -0.75 7.17
C PHE A 76 -6.51 0.72 7.50
N LYS A 77 -7.78 1.12 7.59
CA LYS A 77 -8.21 2.51 7.82
C LYS A 77 -8.79 2.70 9.21
N LYS A 78 -8.40 3.77 9.90
CA LYS A 78 -8.99 4.13 11.20
C LYS A 78 -10.37 4.79 10.98
N GLU A 79 -11.34 4.46 11.83
CA GLU A 79 -12.58 5.24 11.84
C GLU A 79 -12.30 6.66 12.36
N GLY A 80 -12.86 7.66 11.67
CA GLY A 80 -12.70 9.07 12.04
C GLY A 80 -11.41 9.75 11.56
N GLY A 81 -10.58 9.10 10.73
CA GLY A 81 -9.43 9.79 10.12
C GLY A 81 -8.60 8.96 9.14
N LEU A 82 -7.79 9.65 8.33
CA LEU A 82 -6.76 9.05 7.47
C LEU A 82 -5.45 8.76 8.23
N SER A 83 -5.37 9.21 9.48
CA SER A 83 -4.20 9.03 10.36
C SER A 83 -3.97 7.53 10.62
N ASN A 84 -2.75 7.06 10.35
CA ASN A 84 -2.28 5.66 10.42
C ASN A 84 -2.60 4.75 9.22
N LEU A 85 -3.01 5.30 8.08
CA LEU A 85 -2.97 4.57 6.81
C LEU A 85 -1.52 4.17 6.50
N GLY A 86 -1.20 2.88 6.65
CA GLY A 86 0.12 2.34 6.30
C GLY A 86 0.70 1.39 7.33
N PHE A 87 0.56 1.66 8.63
CA PHE A 87 1.23 0.85 9.66
C PHE A 87 0.67 -0.57 9.76
N SER A 88 -0.64 -0.73 9.56
CA SER A 88 -1.34 -2.01 9.53
C SER A 88 -0.92 -2.92 8.37
N ILE A 89 -0.45 -2.34 7.27
CA ILE A 89 0.04 -3.06 6.09
C ILE A 89 1.32 -3.83 6.44
N TYR A 90 2.24 -3.17 7.15
CA TYR A 90 3.52 -3.76 7.55
C TYR A 90 3.38 -4.66 8.79
N THR A 91 2.62 -4.22 9.78
CA THR A 91 2.48 -4.94 11.06
C THR A 91 1.49 -6.11 10.98
N LYS A 92 0.63 -6.13 9.95
CA LYS A 92 -0.48 -7.09 9.82
C LYS A 92 -1.42 -7.07 11.03
N ASN A 93 -1.52 -5.91 11.68
CA ASN A 93 -2.43 -5.64 12.79
C ASN A 93 -3.53 -4.68 12.33
N CYS A 94 -4.76 -4.89 12.77
CA CYS A 94 -5.88 -4.01 12.48
C CYS A 94 -5.64 -2.63 13.11
N THR A 95 -5.84 -1.55 12.32
CA THR A 95 -5.67 -0.16 12.78
C THR A 95 -6.66 0.23 13.89
N ASN A 96 -7.84 -0.40 13.97
CA ASN A 96 -8.90 -0.03 14.93
C ASN A 96 -8.87 -0.82 16.24
N CYS A 97 -8.60 -2.13 16.19
CA CYS A 97 -8.67 -3.01 17.38
C CYS A 97 -7.38 -3.75 17.71
N GLY A 98 -6.31 -3.58 16.91
CA GLY A 98 -5.03 -4.25 17.12
C GLY A 98 -5.03 -5.75 16.80
N TYR A 99 -6.12 -6.31 16.27
CA TYR A 99 -6.20 -7.72 15.89
C TYR A 99 -5.09 -8.09 14.90
N LYS A 100 -4.28 -9.10 15.26
CA LYS A 100 -3.15 -9.57 14.46
C LYS A 100 -3.57 -10.72 13.55
N LEU A 101 -3.27 -10.60 12.26
CA LEU A 101 -3.53 -11.67 11.28
C LEU A 101 -2.67 -12.91 11.60
N GLN A 102 -3.33 -13.99 12.02
CA GLN A 102 -2.67 -15.26 12.35
C GLN A 102 -2.08 -15.95 11.12
N LYS A 103 -1.05 -16.79 11.36
CA LYS A 103 -0.17 -17.38 10.34
C LYS A 103 -0.89 -18.34 9.42
#